data_AF-A0A9E7CWU8-F1
#
_entry.id   AF-A0A9E7CWU8-F1
#
_cell.length_a   1.000
_cell.length_b   1.000
_cell.length_c   1.000
_cell.angle_alpha   90.00
_cell.angle_beta   90.00
_cell.angle_gamma   90.00
#
_symmetry.space_group_name_H-M   'P 1'
#
loop_
_entity.id
_entity.type
_entity.pdbx_description
1 polymer ?
#
loop_
_entity_poly.entity_id
_entity_poly.type
_entity_poly.pdbx_seq_one_letter_code
_entity_poly.pdbx_strand_id
1 'polypeptide(L)' 'MSNTIDDLKVLRDQLVERRRDEAYMVGNSHHDERIEKLVRVHLAIAALDAVIVEGKDGPPPREPRILVL' A
#
# COMPACT_ATOMS: atom_id res chain seq x y z
N MET A 1 -19.69 16.56 6.21
CA MET A 1 -19.92 15.11 6.06
C MET A 1 -18.64 14.56 5.46
N SER A 2 -17.87 13.79 6.22
CA SER A 2 -16.65 13.17 5.71
C SER A 2 -17.06 12.13 4.66
N ASN A 3 -16.54 12.27 3.44
CA ASN A 3 -16.75 11.27 2.41
C ASN A 3 -15.88 10.07 2.77
N THR A 4 -16.49 8.91 3.02
CA THR A 4 -15.79 7.65 3.34
C THR A 4 -14.63 7.37 2.38
N ILE A 5 -14.76 7.71 1.10
CA ILE A 5 -13.70 7.58 0.09
C ILE A 5 -12.51 8.53 0.33
N ASP A 6 -12.76 9.75 0.79
CA ASP A 6 -11.68 10.71 1.10
C ASP A 6 -10.91 10.26 2.35
N ASP A 7 -11.58 9.68 3.35
CA ASP A 7 -10.93 9.07 4.51
C ASP A 7 -10.06 7.86 4.10
N LEU A 8 -10.51 7.04 3.14
CA LEU A 8 -9.71 5.93 2.60
C LEU A 8 -8.47 6.41 1.83
N LYS A 9 -8.56 7.54 1.11
CA LYS A 9 -7.38 8.15 0.46
C LYS A 9 -6.36 8.65 1.48
N VAL A 10 -6.82 9.30 2.55
CA VAL A 10 -5.93 9.75 3.64
C VAL A 10 -5.23 8.56 4.28
N LEU A 11 -5.96 7.48 4.58
CA LEU A 11 -5.38 6.25 5.12
C LEU A 11 -4.37 5.61 4.17
N ARG A 12 -4.67 5.61 2.87
CA ARG A 12 -3.77 5.12 1.83
C ARG A 12 -2.46 5.90 1.82
N ASP A 13 -2.51 7.22 1.87
CA ASP A 13 -1.30 8.07 1.85
C ASP A 13 -0.42 7.80 3.08
N GLN A 14 -1.03 7.65 4.26
CA GLN A 14 -0.32 7.25 5.49
C GLN A 14 0.36 5.88 5.36
N LEU A 15 -0.29 4.90 4.71
CA LEU A 15 0.32 3.59 4.48
C LEU A 15 1.45 3.64 3.45
N VAL A 16 1.36 4.50 2.44
CA VAL A 16 2.43 4.70 1.45
C VAL A 16 3.69 5.26 2.12
N GLU A 17 3.55 6.22 3.04
CA GLU A 17 4.68 6.72 3.84
C GLU A 17 5.26 5.59 4.69
N ARG A 18 4.41 4.84 5.40
CA ARG A 18 4.86 3.70 6.21
C ARG A 18 5.57 2.62 5.40
N ARG A 19 5.14 2.37 4.15
CA ARG A 19 5.79 1.41 3.24
C ARG A 19 7.22 1.87 2.90
N ARG A 20 7.43 3.18 2.70
CA ARG A 20 8.77 3.74 2.43
C ARG A 20 9.69 3.55 3.63
N ASP A 21 9.20 3.81 4.83
CA ASP A 21 9.97 3.62 6.07
C ASP A 21 10.35 2.15 6.27
N GLU A 22 9.41 1.22 6.12
CA GLU A 22 9.72 -0.21 6.26
C GLU A 22 10.68 -0.69 5.15
N ALA A 23 10.56 -0.18 3.92
CA ALA A 23 11.50 -0.51 2.84
C ALA A 23 12.92 0.00 3.13
N TYR A 24 13.05 1.21 3.69
CA TYR A 24 14.33 1.75 4.15
C TYR A 24 14.95 0.88 5.25
N MET A 25 14.14 0.44 6.22
CA MET A 25 14.60 -0.42 7.31
C MET A 25 15.01 -1.81 6.82
N VAL A 26 14.27 -2.41 5.87
CA VAL A 26 14.62 -3.69 5.26
C VAL A 26 15.97 -3.60 4.55
N GLY A 27 16.21 -2.53 3.75
CA GLY A 27 17.49 -2.33 3.07
C GLY A 27 18.69 -2.25 4.01
N ASN A 28 18.48 -1.80 5.25
CA ASN A 28 19.53 -1.67 6.25
C ASN A 28 19.72 -2.91 7.15
N SER A 29 18.77 -3.86 7.19
CA SER A 29 18.81 -4.92 8.22
C SER A 29 18.33 -6.32 7.81
N HIS A 30 17.79 -6.52 6.59
CA HIS A 30 17.41 -7.82 6.00
C HIS A 30 16.74 -8.84 6.96
N HIS A 31 16.03 -8.37 7.98
CA HIS A 31 15.34 -9.24 8.93
C HIS A 31 14.03 -9.75 8.32
N ASP A 32 13.78 -11.05 8.38
CA ASP A 32 12.59 -11.71 7.82
C ASP A 32 11.29 -11.07 8.31
N GLU A 33 11.21 -10.69 9.59
CA GLU A 33 10.06 -9.99 10.18
C GLU A 33 9.78 -8.62 9.52
N ARG A 34 10.83 -7.92 9.10
CA ARG A 34 10.71 -6.62 8.43
C ARG A 34 10.25 -6.78 6.99
N ILE A 35 10.73 -7.81 6.31
CA ILE A 35 10.27 -8.19 4.97
C ILE A 35 8.78 -8.53 5.03
N GLU A 36 8.37 -9.36 6.00
CA GLU A 36 6.96 -9.72 6.19
C GLU A 36 6.09 -8.48 6.46
N LYS A 37 6.56 -7.57 7.33
CA LYS A 37 5.85 -6.33 7.64
C LYS A 37 5.71 -5.43 6.42
N LEU A 38 6.76 -5.30 5.61
CA LEU A 38 6.73 -4.55 4.34
C LEU A 38 5.70 -5.13 3.37
N VAL A 39 5.64 -6.46 3.26
CA VAL A 39 4.64 -7.16 2.43
C VAL A 39 3.23 -6.89 2.93
N ARG A 40 2.98 -6.99 4.25
CA ARG A 40 1.66 -6.71 4.83
C ARG A 40 1.19 -5.27 4.57
N VAL A 41 2.09 -4.29 4.70
CA VAL A 41 1.78 -2.89 4.38
C VAL A 41 1.48 -2.72 2.89
N HIS A 42 2.22 -3.39 2.02
CA HIS A 42 1.96 -3.36 0.58
C HIS A 42 0.59 -3.95 0.22
N LEU A 43 0.21 -5.08 0.81
CA LEU A 43 -1.09 -5.72 0.62
C LEU A 43 -2.24 -4.82 1.11
N ALA A 44 -2.07 -4.13 2.23
CA ALA A 44 -3.06 -3.19 2.73
C ALA A 44 -3.30 -2.01 1.78
N ILE A 45 -2.23 -1.48 1.16
CA ILE A 45 -2.35 -0.44 0.13
C ILE A 45 -3.09 -0.97 -1.10
N ALA A 46 -2.75 -2.18 -1.57
CA ALA A 46 -3.41 -2.79 -2.73
C ALA A 46 -4.90 -3.03 -2.49
N ALA A 47 -5.28 -3.48 -1.29
CA ALA A 47 -6.67 -3.65 -0.91
C ALA A 47 -7.43 -2.31 -0.87
N LEU A 48 -6.82 -1.25 -0.32
CA LEU A 48 -7.41 0.09 -0.35
C LEU A 48 -7.54 0.63 -1.77
N ASP A 49 -6.54 0.42 -2.62
CA ASP A 49 -6.60 0.81 -4.04
C ASP A 49 -7.73 0.09 -4.77
N ALA A 50 -7.93 -1.21 -4.52
CA ALA A 50 -9.06 -1.96 -5.07
C ALA A 50 -10.41 -1.38 -4.62
N VAL A 51 -10.59 -1.10 -3.32
CA VAL A 51 -11.84 -0.53 -2.79
C VAL A 51 -12.07 0.90 -3.30
N ILE A 52 -11.03 1.72 -3.39
CA ILE A 52 -11.14 3.09 -3.92
C ILE A 52 -11.49 3.06 -5.42
N VAL A 53 -10.96 2.09 -6.17
CA VAL A 53 -11.27 1.91 -7.59
C VAL A 53 -12.66 1.31 -7.78
N GLU A 54 -13.08 0.30 -7.02
CA GLU A 54 -14.46 -0.22 -7.08
C GLU A 54 -15.48 0.85 -6.67
N GLY A 55 -15.13 1.73 -5.73
CA GLY A 55 -15.94 2.89 -5.36
C GLY A 55 -15.91 4.03 -6.39
N LYS A 56 -15.07 3.94 -7.43
CA LYS A 56 -14.99 4.86 -8.57
C LYS A 56 -15.15 4.06 -9.85
N ASP A 57 -16.37 3.86 -10.37
CA ASP A 57 -16.65 3.26 -11.69
C ASP A 57 -15.56 3.58 -12.75
N GLY A 58 -14.53 2.74 -12.83
CA GLY A 58 -13.25 3.10 -13.39
C GLY A 58 -12.33 1.88 -13.45
N PRO A 59 -11.55 1.72 -14.52
CA PRO A 59 -10.91 0.45 -14.84
C PRO A 59 -9.90 0.03 -13.75
N PRO A 60 -9.77 -1.29 -13.48
CA PRO A 60 -9.00 -1.82 -12.37
C PRO A 60 -7.52 -1.38 -12.44
N PRO A 61 -6.88 -1.16 -11.28
CA PRO A 61 -5.49 -0.75 -11.23
C PRO A 61 -4.62 -1.89 -11.79
N ARG A 62 -3.72 -1.53 -12.71
CA ARG A 62 -2.79 -2.48 -13.35
C ARG A 62 -1.91 -3.11 -12.27
N GLU A 63 -1.81 -4.43 -12.32
CA GLU A 63 -1.09 -5.27 -11.34
C GLU A 63 0.28 -4.71 -10.94
N PRO A 64 0.67 -4.86 -9.66
CA PRO A 64 1.98 -4.43 -9.20
C PRO A 64 3.06 -5.25 -9.91
N ARG A 65 3.78 -4.62 -10.84
CA ARG A 65 5.03 -5.15 -11.39
C ARG A 65 6.07 -5.14 -10.27
N ILE A 66 6.21 -6.28 -9.60
CA ILE A 66 7.37 -6.56 -8.77
C ILE A 66 8.56 -6.70 -9.74
N LEU A 67 9.36 -5.65 -9.85
CA LEU A 67 10.68 -5.69 -10.48
C LEU A 67 11.58 -6.51 -9.55
N VAL A 68 11.74 -7.79 -9.87
CA VAL A 68 12.80 -8.63 -9.32
C VAL A 68 14.09 -8.24 -10.05
N LEU A 69 15.10 -7.85 -9.26
CA LEU A 69 16.46 -7.49 -9.70
C LEU A 69 17.17 -8.68 -10.36
#